data_AF-A0A1Q9XP11-F1
#
_entry.id   AF-A0A1Q9XP11-F1
#
_cell.length_a   1.000
_cell.length_b   1.000
_cell.length_c   1.000
_cell.angle_alpha   90.00
_cell.angle_beta   90.00
_cell.angle_gamma   90.00
#
_symmetry.space_group_name_H-M   'P 1'
#
loop_
_entity.id
_entity.type
_entity.pdbx_description
1 polymer ?
#
loop_
_entity_poly.entity_id
_entity_poly.type
_entity_poly.pdbx_seq_one_letter_code
_entity_poly.pdbx_strand_id
1 'polypeptide(L)'
;MLSVAKRAFSRLPVLRPWMWLLFAVLFAAAYQMRALHLDDRLYYWLTTPAVSQWAPGSLLGRDYKVQVDAKVVGGVEDNLSGLSYDEQRDQLWAVLNNPEELLAMSKDGEVLARYPLSGFSDVEGVTYLGDGLLLLAEEREHGLVVVPVPERSGALFREDYRALTLGIQRDGNQGFEGVGYDRARDRLFVAKEYSPMKLYEIRGLKSSIKGNFGLEILDHEDWIRDSVFATDLSSVHFDERTGHLALLSDESKRIMELDGDSGKLIGFRTLNSDFAGLGKAIPQGEGMTFDDEGNLYIVSEPNLFYRFGRG
;
A
#
# COMPACT_ATOMS: atom_id res chain seq x y z
N MET A 1 60.16 5.08 -12.79
CA MET A 1 58.79 4.83 -13.28
C MET A 1 57.79 5.90 -12.78
N LEU A 2 58.11 7.20 -12.90
CA LEU A 2 57.24 8.31 -12.46
C LEU A 2 56.84 9.28 -13.59
N SER A 3 57.31 9.08 -14.83
CA SER A 3 57.04 10.02 -15.93
C SER A 3 55.86 9.65 -16.83
N VAL A 4 55.29 8.44 -16.69
CA VAL A 4 54.14 8.00 -17.48
C VAL A 4 52.81 8.50 -16.89
N ALA A 5 52.70 8.60 -15.56
CA ALA A 5 51.49 9.07 -14.88
C ALA A 5 51.18 10.56 -15.10
N LYS A 6 52.18 11.41 -15.38
CA LYS A 6 51.97 12.86 -15.61
C LYS A 6 51.42 13.21 -16.99
N ARG A 7 51.44 12.29 -17.97
CA ARG A 7 50.90 12.55 -19.32
C ARG A 7 49.42 12.20 -19.49
N ALA A 8 48.83 11.47 -18.55
CA ALA A 8 47.40 11.17 -18.58
C ALA A 8 46.54 12.35 -18.10
N PHE A 9 47.05 13.19 -17.20
CA PHE A 9 46.32 14.33 -16.63
C PHE A 9 46.46 15.64 -17.40
N SER A 10 47.36 15.74 -18.38
CA SER A 10 47.58 16.98 -19.14
C SER A 10 46.74 17.10 -20.43
N ARG A 11 45.79 16.19 -20.63
CA ARG A 11 44.88 16.17 -21.78
C ARG A 11 43.42 15.95 -21.38
N LEU A 12 43.01 16.45 -20.23
CA LEU A 12 41.58 16.73 -20.06
C LEU A 12 41.30 17.94 -20.96
N PRO A 13 40.46 17.83 -22.00
CA PRO A 13 40.10 18.98 -22.80
C PRO A 13 39.56 20.03 -21.83
N VAL A 14 40.11 21.25 -21.86
CA VAL A 14 39.55 22.37 -21.11
C VAL A 14 38.19 22.65 -21.75
N LEU A 15 37.16 22.00 -21.21
CA LEU A 15 35.78 22.18 -21.66
C LEU A 15 35.46 23.66 -21.54
N ARG A 16 34.94 24.24 -22.62
CA ARG A 16 34.58 25.66 -22.64
C ARG A 16 33.58 25.93 -21.51
N PRO A 17 33.59 27.13 -20.86
CA PRO A 17 32.71 27.43 -19.73
C PRO A 17 31.22 27.13 -19.97
N TRP A 18 30.75 27.32 -21.21
CA TRP A 18 29.36 27.01 -21.59
C TRP A 18 29.03 25.52 -21.53
N MET A 19 30.02 24.62 -21.68
CA MET A 19 29.82 23.17 -21.56
C MET A 19 29.59 22.77 -20.11
N TRP A 20 30.30 23.40 -19.15
CA TRP A 20 30.03 23.20 -17.73
C TRP A 20 28.65 23.71 -17.33
N LEU A 21 28.23 24.85 -17.88
CA LEU A 21 26.88 25.35 -17.68
C LEU A 21 25.82 24.41 -18.28
N LEU A 22 26.06 23.86 -19.48
CA LEU A 22 25.20 22.85 -20.08
C LEU A 22 25.12 21.59 -19.21
N PHE A 23 26.24 21.08 -18.70
CA PHE A 23 26.25 19.92 -17.79
C PHE A 23 25.50 20.21 -16.49
N ALA A 24 25.66 21.39 -15.90
CA ALA A 24 24.92 21.78 -14.70
C ALA A 24 23.41 21.86 -14.96
N VAL A 25 22.99 22.40 -16.11
CA VAL A 25 21.58 22.45 -16.51
C VAL A 25 21.03 21.05 -16.78
N LEU A 26 21.76 20.19 -17.50
CA LEU A 26 21.35 18.81 -17.74
C LEU A 26 21.28 17.99 -16.46
N PHE A 27 22.23 18.18 -15.54
CA PHE A 27 22.23 17.54 -14.23
C PHE A 27 21.06 18.02 -13.38
N ALA A 28 20.80 19.34 -13.32
CA ALA A 28 19.65 19.89 -12.62
C ALA A 28 18.32 19.43 -13.24
N ALA A 29 18.24 19.34 -14.57
CA ALA A 29 17.08 18.82 -15.27
C ALA A 29 16.88 17.33 -15.01
N ALA A 30 17.93 16.51 -15.05
CA ALA A 30 17.87 15.09 -14.72
C ALA A 30 17.52 14.85 -13.24
N TYR A 31 18.08 15.67 -12.35
CA TYR A 31 17.73 15.66 -10.92
C TYR A 31 16.27 16.04 -10.71
N GLN A 32 15.77 17.10 -11.36
CA GLN A 32 14.36 17.47 -11.28
C GLN A 32 13.46 16.43 -11.95
N MET A 33 13.86 15.81 -13.07
CA MET A 33 13.11 14.72 -13.70
C MET A 33 12.95 13.56 -12.74
N ARG A 34 14.03 13.14 -12.08
CA ARG A 34 14.00 12.06 -11.08
C ARG A 34 13.25 12.45 -9.81
N ALA A 35 13.44 13.65 -9.29
CA ALA A 35 12.76 14.13 -8.08
C ALA A 35 11.26 14.36 -8.28
N LEU A 36 10.81 14.59 -9.52
CA LEU A 36 9.40 14.72 -9.89
C LEU A 36 8.84 13.44 -10.53
N HIS A 37 9.62 12.36 -10.56
CA HIS A 37 9.26 11.08 -11.20
C HIS A 37 8.72 11.25 -12.63
N LEU A 38 9.25 12.22 -13.38
CA LEU A 38 8.80 12.51 -14.76
C LEU A 38 9.22 11.40 -15.73
N ASP A 39 10.33 10.74 -15.43
CA ASP A 39 10.80 9.54 -16.11
C ASP A 39 9.89 8.35 -15.87
N ASP A 40 9.47 8.11 -14.62
CA ASP A 40 8.49 7.07 -14.29
C ASP A 40 7.14 7.38 -14.96
N ARG A 41 6.68 8.64 -14.89
CA ARG A 41 5.44 9.08 -15.56
C ARG A 41 5.49 8.92 -17.08
N LEU A 42 6.64 9.21 -17.71
CA LEU A 42 6.80 9.06 -19.16
C LEU A 42 6.92 7.59 -19.55
N TYR A 43 7.68 6.79 -18.80
CA TYR A 43 7.76 5.34 -18.95
C TYR A 43 6.36 4.75 -18.88
N TYR A 44 5.60 5.06 -17.82
CA TYR A 44 4.24 4.60 -17.64
C TYR A 44 3.29 5.14 -18.71
N TRP A 45 3.39 6.40 -19.14
CA TRP A 45 2.55 6.88 -20.24
C TRP A 45 2.80 6.12 -21.56
N LEU A 46 4.04 5.69 -21.80
CA LEU A 46 4.43 4.90 -22.98
C LEU A 46 4.11 3.41 -22.83
N THR A 47 4.20 2.85 -21.62
CA THR A 47 4.07 1.41 -21.36
C THR A 47 2.70 1.00 -20.85
N THR A 48 1.88 1.92 -20.37
CA THR A 48 0.50 1.65 -19.95
C THR A 48 -0.31 1.29 -21.19
N PRO A 49 -0.73 0.03 -21.36
CA PRO A 49 -1.56 -0.32 -22.49
C PRO A 49 -2.89 0.44 -22.36
N ALA A 50 -3.30 1.17 -23.41
CA ALA A 50 -4.57 1.88 -23.49
C ALA A 50 -5.82 0.99 -23.30
N VAL A 51 -5.62 -0.31 -23.10
CA VAL A 51 -6.63 -1.37 -23.05
C VAL A 51 -7.16 -1.64 -21.64
N SER A 52 -6.50 -1.21 -20.56
CA SER A 52 -6.80 -1.70 -19.19
C SER A 52 -7.50 -0.73 -18.24
N GLN A 53 -7.92 0.46 -18.68
CA GLN A 53 -8.77 1.29 -17.82
C GLN A 53 -10.17 0.67 -17.63
N TRP A 54 -10.58 -0.35 -18.38
CA TRP A 54 -11.98 -0.83 -18.34
C TRP A 54 -12.06 -2.33 -18.67
N ALA A 55 -11.93 -3.19 -17.66
CA ALA A 55 -12.23 -4.62 -17.81
C ALA A 55 -13.66 -4.92 -17.31
N PRO A 56 -14.47 -5.68 -18.07
CA PRO A 56 -15.73 -6.22 -17.55
C PRO A 56 -15.47 -7.05 -16.29
N GLY A 57 -16.20 -6.79 -15.20
CA GLY A 57 -15.98 -7.48 -13.92
C GLY A 57 -14.89 -6.86 -13.04
N SER A 58 -14.28 -5.74 -13.44
CA SER A 58 -13.35 -4.97 -12.62
C SER A 58 -14.02 -4.46 -11.33
N LEU A 59 -13.30 -4.52 -10.22
CA LEU A 59 -13.70 -3.93 -8.94
C LEU A 59 -14.02 -2.44 -9.07
N LEU A 60 -13.28 -1.73 -9.93
CA LEU A 60 -13.28 -0.28 -10.06
C LEU A 60 -14.14 0.24 -11.24
N GLY A 61 -15.40 -0.17 -11.35
CA GLY A 61 -16.29 0.14 -12.49
C GLY A 61 -16.38 1.63 -12.93
N ARG A 62 -16.85 1.90 -14.17
CA ARG A 62 -16.99 3.30 -14.71
C ARG A 62 -18.02 4.14 -13.99
N ASP A 63 -18.91 3.48 -13.29
CA ASP A 63 -20.06 4.00 -12.58
C ASP A 63 -19.76 4.43 -11.15
N TYR A 64 -18.52 4.24 -10.68
CA TYR A 64 -18.09 4.74 -9.38
C TYR A 64 -18.16 6.27 -9.32
N LYS A 65 -18.74 6.75 -8.22
CA LYS A 65 -18.78 8.16 -7.86
C LYS A 65 -18.30 8.32 -6.42
N VAL A 66 -17.60 9.42 -6.16
CA VAL A 66 -17.29 9.85 -4.81
C VAL A 66 -18.59 10.18 -4.08
N GLN A 67 -18.77 9.59 -2.91
CA GLN A 67 -19.90 9.80 -2.02
C GLN A 67 -19.48 10.56 -0.76
N VAL A 68 -18.23 10.35 -0.32
CA VAL A 68 -17.57 11.13 0.73
C VAL A 68 -16.22 11.58 0.17
N ASP A 69 -16.03 12.89 0.04
CA ASP A 69 -14.84 13.49 -0.55
C ASP A 69 -14.02 14.21 0.52
N ALA A 70 -12.81 13.71 0.80
CA ALA A 70 -11.82 14.30 1.70
C ALA A 70 -12.37 14.67 3.08
N LYS A 71 -13.12 13.77 3.71
CA LYS A 71 -13.65 13.99 5.07
C LYS A 71 -12.53 13.85 6.09
N VAL A 72 -12.34 14.85 6.93
CA VAL A 72 -11.40 14.76 8.06
C VAL A 72 -11.94 13.79 9.10
N VAL A 73 -11.13 12.81 9.51
CA VAL A 73 -11.46 11.85 10.56
C VAL A 73 -11.34 12.52 11.93
N GLY A 74 -12.45 12.56 12.67
CA GLY A 74 -12.54 13.26 13.95
C GLY A 74 -11.54 12.74 15.00
N GLY A 75 -10.74 13.65 15.55
CA GLY A 75 -9.77 13.36 16.61
C GLY A 75 -8.51 12.62 16.14
N VAL A 76 -8.31 12.46 14.82
CA VAL A 76 -7.04 12.00 14.23
C VAL A 76 -6.33 13.25 13.70
N GLU A 77 -5.09 13.48 14.13
CA GLU A 77 -4.31 14.65 13.68
C GLU A 77 -3.43 14.32 12.47
N ASP A 78 -2.80 13.14 12.49
CA ASP A 78 -1.85 12.68 11.47
C ASP A 78 -1.75 11.14 11.48
N ASN A 79 -0.96 10.59 10.55
CA ASN A 79 -0.53 9.19 10.49
C ASN A 79 -1.67 8.17 10.37
N LEU A 80 -2.74 8.49 9.65
CA LEU A 80 -3.81 7.54 9.37
C LEU A 80 -3.42 6.57 8.25
N SER A 81 -3.17 5.32 8.60
CA SER A 81 -2.77 4.25 7.67
C SER A 81 -3.59 2.98 7.88
N GLY A 82 -3.53 2.07 6.91
CA GLY A 82 -4.20 0.78 6.94
C GLY A 82 -5.74 0.87 6.93
N LEU A 83 -6.39 -0.05 6.23
CA LEU A 83 -7.85 -0.10 6.22
C LEU A 83 -8.37 -1.51 5.95
N SER A 84 -9.32 -1.97 6.75
CA SER A 84 -9.99 -3.26 6.52
C SER A 84 -11.45 -3.23 6.91
N TYR A 85 -12.29 -3.89 6.12
CA TYR A 85 -13.72 -4.05 6.43
C TYR A 85 -13.95 -5.30 7.28
N ASP A 86 -14.74 -5.14 8.34
CA ASP A 86 -15.27 -6.24 9.16
C ASP A 86 -16.76 -6.40 8.86
N GLU A 87 -17.08 -7.37 8.02
CA GLU A 87 -18.46 -7.67 7.60
C GLU A 87 -19.34 -8.17 8.75
N GLN A 88 -18.76 -8.69 9.83
CA GLN A 88 -19.53 -9.16 10.98
C GLN A 88 -20.07 -7.99 11.82
N ARG A 89 -19.34 -6.87 11.82
CA ARG A 89 -19.70 -5.65 12.57
C ARG A 89 -20.20 -4.51 11.68
N ASP A 90 -20.13 -4.67 10.35
CA ASP A 90 -20.44 -3.63 9.35
C ASP A 90 -19.69 -2.33 9.63
N GLN A 91 -18.37 -2.45 9.82
CA GLN A 91 -17.50 -1.33 10.17
C GLN A 91 -16.12 -1.47 9.53
N LEU A 92 -15.34 -0.40 9.61
CA LEU A 92 -13.95 -0.33 9.15
C LEU A 92 -12.99 -0.37 10.34
N TRP A 93 -11.85 -1.00 10.14
CA TRP A 93 -10.69 -0.97 11.02
C TRP A 93 -9.59 -0.16 10.33
N ALA A 94 -9.00 0.80 11.03
CA ALA A 94 -7.85 1.58 10.58
C ALA A 94 -6.80 1.64 11.68
N VAL A 95 -5.56 1.99 11.35
CA VAL A 95 -4.48 2.15 12.33
C VAL A 95 -3.91 3.56 12.28
N LEU A 96 -3.32 3.97 13.40
CA LEU A 96 -2.42 5.13 13.47
C LEU A 96 -1.04 4.59 13.83
N ASN A 97 0.00 5.03 13.11
CA ASN A 97 1.37 4.56 13.41
C ASN A 97 2.02 5.31 14.59
N ASN A 98 1.55 6.51 14.93
CA ASN A 98 2.10 7.32 16.01
C ASN A 98 1.12 8.40 16.52
N PRO A 99 0.64 8.32 17.78
CA PRO A 99 0.79 7.17 18.67
C PRO A 99 0.07 5.94 18.10
N GLU A 100 0.57 4.75 18.42
CA GLU A 100 0.03 3.50 17.88
C GLU A 100 -1.40 3.25 18.40
N GLU A 101 -2.38 3.29 17.50
CA GLU A 101 -3.79 3.08 17.83
C GLU A 101 -4.49 2.23 16.76
N LEU A 102 -5.42 1.37 17.18
CA LEU A 102 -6.41 0.76 16.32
C LEU A 102 -7.72 1.54 16.46
N LEU A 103 -8.30 1.93 15.33
CA LEU A 103 -9.56 2.65 15.23
C LEU A 103 -10.64 1.74 14.69
N ALA A 104 -11.80 1.72 15.36
CA ALA A 104 -13.05 1.26 14.76
C ALA A 104 -13.74 2.48 14.14
N MET A 105 -14.14 2.39 12.87
CA MET A 105 -14.75 3.49 12.12
C MET A 105 -16.04 3.04 11.42
N SER A 106 -17.01 3.94 11.30
CA SER A 106 -18.18 3.68 10.46
C SER A 106 -17.84 3.75 8.98
N LYS A 107 -18.72 3.23 8.12
CA LYS A 107 -18.64 3.40 6.66
C LYS A 107 -18.83 4.85 6.19
N ASP A 108 -19.16 5.77 7.10
CA ASP A 108 -19.21 7.22 6.83
C ASP A 108 -17.95 7.95 7.33
N GLY A 109 -16.95 7.24 7.86
CA GLY A 109 -15.69 7.82 8.34
C GLY A 109 -15.78 8.44 9.74
N GLU A 110 -16.75 8.02 10.56
CA GLU A 110 -16.83 8.43 11.97
C GLU A 110 -16.06 7.46 12.86
N VAL A 111 -15.28 7.95 13.82
CA VAL A 111 -14.59 7.09 14.80
C VAL A 111 -15.60 6.58 15.83
N LEU A 112 -15.74 5.26 15.91
CA LEU A 112 -16.65 4.56 16.83
C LEU A 112 -15.96 4.17 18.13
N ALA A 113 -14.70 3.74 18.05
CA ALA A 113 -13.89 3.36 19.21
C ALA A 113 -12.39 3.48 18.89
N ARG A 114 -11.58 3.58 19.95
CA ARG A 114 -10.12 3.65 19.91
C ARG A 114 -9.52 2.65 20.86
N TYR A 115 -8.45 2.00 20.42
CA TYR A 115 -7.73 0.99 21.18
C TYR A 115 -6.23 1.29 21.09
N PRO A 116 -5.61 1.78 22.18
CA PRO A 116 -4.16 1.98 22.20
C PRO A 116 -3.43 0.65 21.95
N LEU A 117 -2.42 0.68 21.07
CA LEU A 117 -1.60 -0.48 20.74
C LEU A 117 -0.29 -0.41 21.54
N SER A 118 -0.37 -0.73 22.83
CA SER A 118 0.76 -0.62 23.75
C SER A 118 1.88 -1.60 23.41
N GLY A 119 3.09 -1.09 23.18
CA GLY A 119 4.27 -1.89 22.88
C GLY A 119 4.35 -2.39 21.45
N PHE A 120 3.35 -2.08 20.61
CA PHE A 120 3.48 -2.17 19.16
C PHE A 120 4.38 -1.03 18.68
N SER A 121 4.91 -1.15 17.47
CA SER A 121 5.74 -0.11 16.86
C SER A 121 5.46 -0.06 15.37
N ASP A 122 5.29 1.15 14.84
CA ASP A 122 5.26 1.38 13.38
C ASP A 122 4.18 0.53 12.69
N VAL A 123 2.95 0.56 13.23
CA VAL A 123 1.85 -0.24 12.70
C VAL A 123 1.25 0.48 11.49
N GLU A 124 1.46 -0.07 10.30
CA GLU A 124 0.98 0.53 9.03
C GLU A 124 -0.17 -0.23 8.38
N GLY A 125 -0.24 -1.54 8.64
CA GLY A 125 -1.23 -2.42 8.02
C GLY A 125 -2.21 -3.00 9.01
N VAL A 126 -3.49 -3.10 8.61
CA VAL A 126 -4.50 -3.90 9.29
C VAL A 126 -5.34 -4.69 8.29
N THR A 127 -5.60 -5.97 8.57
CA THR A 127 -6.57 -6.77 7.82
C THR A 127 -7.44 -7.64 8.73
N TYR A 128 -8.74 -7.72 8.44
CA TYR A 128 -9.66 -8.64 9.10
C TYR A 128 -9.51 -10.05 8.56
N LEU A 129 -9.26 -11.01 9.45
CA LEU A 129 -8.99 -12.42 9.10
C LEU A 129 -10.25 -13.31 9.17
N GLY A 130 -11.41 -12.73 9.51
CA GLY A 130 -12.58 -13.50 9.92
C GLY A 130 -12.38 -14.14 11.31
N ASP A 131 -13.38 -14.89 11.76
CA ASP A 131 -13.38 -15.58 13.07
C ASP A 131 -13.08 -14.66 14.27
N GLY A 132 -13.38 -13.35 14.17
CA GLY A 132 -13.07 -12.39 15.22
C GLY A 132 -11.57 -12.11 15.41
N LEU A 133 -10.77 -12.23 14.35
CA LEU A 133 -9.33 -11.96 14.37
C LEU A 133 -8.95 -10.82 13.42
N LEU A 134 -7.98 -10.01 13.83
CA LEU A 134 -7.29 -9.02 13.01
C LEU A 134 -5.82 -9.42 12.89
N LEU A 135 -5.19 -8.96 11.82
CA LEU A 135 -3.74 -8.94 11.68
C LEU A 135 -3.27 -7.50 11.59
N LEU A 136 -2.24 -7.18 12.35
CA LEU A 136 -1.53 -5.91 12.34
C LEU A 136 -0.13 -6.13 11.77
N ALA A 137 0.31 -5.23 10.88
CA ALA A 137 1.65 -5.26 10.29
C ALA A 137 2.52 -4.18 10.93
N GLU A 138 3.62 -4.60 11.57
CA GLU A 138 4.66 -3.73 12.12
C GLU A 138 5.76 -3.56 11.07
N GLU A 139 5.92 -2.34 10.54
CA GLU A 139 6.73 -2.03 9.38
C GLU A 139 8.21 -2.34 9.65
N ARG A 140 8.85 -1.66 10.61
CA ARG A 140 10.29 -1.85 10.93
C ARG A 140 10.66 -3.23 11.46
N GLU A 141 9.75 -3.89 12.16
CA GLU A 141 10.01 -5.20 12.77
C GLU A 141 9.74 -6.37 11.81
N HIS A 142 9.17 -6.08 10.62
CA HIS A 142 8.62 -7.08 9.69
C HIS A 142 7.70 -8.07 10.42
N GLY A 143 6.90 -7.55 11.36
CA GLY A 143 6.08 -8.32 12.28
C GLY A 143 4.64 -8.41 11.79
N LEU A 144 4.12 -9.63 11.67
CA LEU A 144 2.72 -9.88 11.36
C LEU A 144 2.04 -10.43 12.62
N VAL A 145 1.31 -9.56 13.33
CA VAL A 145 0.79 -9.82 14.67
C VAL A 145 -0.70 -10.12 14.58
N VAL A 146 -1.11 -11.31 15.02
CA VAL A 146 -2.53 -11.66 15.05
C VAL A 146 -3.13 -11.36 16.41
N VAL A 147 -4.18 -10.54 16.41
CA VAL A 147 -4.88 -10.07 17.60
C VAL A 147 -6.37 -10.43 17.50
N PRO A 148 -7.07 -10.68 18.62
CA PRO A 148 -8.51 -10.77 18.61
C PRO A 148 -9.13 -9.39 18.33
N VAL A 149 -10.28 -9.36 17.66
CA VAL A 149 -11.08 -8.14 17.55
C VAL A 149 -11.46 -7.69 18.98
N PRO A 150 -11.12 -6.45 19.37
CA PRO A 150 -11.43 -5.98 20.72
C PRO A 150 -12.94 -5.84 20.93
N GLU A 151 -13.43 -6.43 22.03
CA GLU A 151 -14.85 -6.35 22.42
C GLU A 151 -15.13 -5.24 23.44
N ARG A 152 -14.08 -4.69 24.07
CA ARG A 152 -14.17 -3.70 25.15
C ARG A 152 -13.08 -2.66 24.98
N SER A 153 -13.38 -1.44 25.41
CA SER A 153 -12.39 -0.36 25.49
C SER A 153 -11.18 -0.78 26.33
N GLY A 154 -9.99 -0.47 25.86
CA GLY A 154 -8.74 -0.77 26.55
C GLY A 154 -7.59 -0.85 25.57
N ALA A 155 -6.37 -0.91 26.11
CA ALA A 155 -5.17 -1.13 25.32
C ALA A 155 -5.04 -2.61 24.94
N LEU A 156 -4.53 -2.86 23.74
CA LEU A 156 -3.97 -4.15 23.35
C LEU A 156 -2.47 -4.12 23.66
N PHE A 157 -1.96 -5.15 24.32
CA PHE A 157 -0.54 -5.22 24.73
C PHE A 157 0.21 -6.18 23.81
N ARG A 158 1.27 -5.69 23.16
CA ARG A 158 2.00 -6.41 22.12
C ARG A 158 2.56 -7.76 22.58
N GLU A 159 2.98 -7.85 23.83
CA GLU A 159 3.53 -9.05 24.47
C GLU A 159 2.51 -10.19 24.62
N ASP A 160 1.21 -9.89 24.58
CA ASP A 160 0.15 -10.89 24.70
C ASP A 160 -0.07 -11.67 23.39
N TYR A 161 0.50 -11.21 22.28
CA TYR A 161 0.21 -11.72 20.94
C TYR A 161 1.41 -12.37 20.28
N ARG A 162 1.11 -13.40 19.48
CA ARG A 162 2.11 -14.07 18.64
C ARG A 162 2.30 -13.28 17.36
N ALA A 163 3.55 -13.17 16.94
CA ALA A 163 3.93 -12.56 15.67
C ALA A 163 4.62 -13.58 14.77
N LEU A 164 4.31 -13.52 13.48
CA LEU A 164 5.15 -14.09 12.44
C LEU A 164 6.12 -12.99 11.99
N THR A 165 7.41 -13.16 12.27
CA THR A 165 8.44 -12.24 11.81
C THR A 165 9.11 -12.76 10.56
N LEU A 166 9.10 -11.97 9.49
CA LEU A 166 9.76 -12.31 8.25
C LEU A 166 11.19 -11.77 8.25
N GLY A 167 12.16 -12.67 8.44
CA GLY A 167 13.60 -12.35 8.42
C GLY A 167 14.18 -12.13 7.02
N ILE A 168 13.37 -11.69 6.05
CA ILE A 168 13.75 -11.56 4.64
C ILE A 168 14.11 -10.09 4.38
N GLN A 169 15.29 -9.83 3.80
CA GLN A 169 15.72 -8.52 3.30
C GLN A 169 15.50 -7.35 4.28
N ARG A 170 16.00 -7.47 5.51
CA ARG A 170 15.99 -6.40 6.54
C ARG A 170 16.90 -5.20 6.24
N ASP A 171 17.59 -5.22 5.10
CA ASP A 171 18.54 -4.17 4.72
C ASP A 171 17.79 -3.06 3.95
N GLY A 172 17.19 -2.14 4.69
CA GLY A 172 16.46 -0.99 4.12
C GLY A 172 15.61 -0.28 5.19
N ASN A 173 15.27 0.99 4.96
CA ASN A 173 14.47 1.80 5.87
C ASN A 173 12.95 1.68 5.63
N GLN A 174 12.50 0.71 4.83
CA GLN A 174 11.10 0.57 4.39
C GLN A 174 10.66 -0.89 4.44
N GLY A 175 9.61 -1.17 5.20
CA GLY A 175 9.13 -2.50 5.57
C GLY A 175 7.75 -2.82 4.99
N PHE A 176 6.86 -3.40 5.81
CA PHE A 176 5.53 -3.83 5.40
C PHE A 176 4.49 -2.72 5.55
N GLU A 177 3.85 -2.33 4.45
CA GLU A 177 2.83 -1.27 4.42
C GLU A 177 1.41 -1.85 4.36
N GLY A 178 1.18 -2.70 3.35
CA GLY A 178 -0.14 -3.18 2.99
C GLY A 178 -0.35 -4.64 3.32
N VAL A 179 -1.49 -4.98 3.91
CA VAL A 179 -1.89 -6.37 4.14
C VAL A 179 -3.33 -6.60 3.68
N GLY A 180 -3.55 -7.72 2.99
CA GLY A 180 -4.88 -8.17 2.56
C GLY A 180 -5.00 -9.69 2.66
N TYR A 181 -6.23 -10.21 2.81
CA TYR A 181 -6.40 -11.61 3.19
C TYR A 181 -7.53 -12.32 2.41
N ASP A 182 -7.20 -13.45 1.78
CA ASP A 182 -8.15 -14.42 1.23
C ASP A 182 -8.54 -15.41 2.35
N ARG A 183 -9.69 -15.20 2.99
CA ARG A 183 -10.11 -16.05 4.13
C ARG A 183 -10.50 -17.45 3.67
N ALA A 184 -11.02 -17.57 2.45
CA ALA A 184 -11.47 -18.85 1.90
C ALA A 184 -10.29 -19.82 1.67
N ARG A 185 -9.12 -19.30 1.28
CA ARG A 185 -7.94 -20.11 0.98
C ARG A 185 -6.79 -19.98 1.99
N ASP A 186 -6.97 -19.21 3.06
CA ASP A 186 -5.94 -18.92 4.07
C ASP A 186 -4.65 -18.37 3.44
N ARG A 187 -4.79 -17.31 2.62
CA ARG A 187 -3.67 -16.62 1.94
C ARG A 187 -3.61 -15.17 2.41
N LEU A 188 -2.51 -14.78 3.05
CA LEU A 188 -2.19 -13.41 3.38
C LEU A 188 -1.28 -12.81 2.31
N PHE A 189 -1.67 -11.68 1.76
CA PHE A 189 -0.84 -10.87 0.88
C PHE A 189 -0.22 -9.74 1.68
N VAL A 190 1.09 -9.54 1.52
CA VAL A 190 1.86 -8.51 2.23
C VAL A 190 2.66 -7.71 1.20
N ALA A 191 2.37 -6.42 1.09
CA ALA A 191 3.15 -5.49 0.28
C ALA A 191 4.33 -4.93 1.09
N LYS A 192 5.48 -4.81 0.43
CA LYS A 192 6.64 -4.07 0.90
C LYS A 192 6.83 -2.86 -0.01
N GLU A 193 6.89 -1.66 0.58
CA GLU A 193 6.77 -0.39 -0.13
C GLU A 193 7.80 -0.20 -1.25
N TYR A 194 9.09 -0.36 -0.92
CA TYR A 194 10.14 0.24 -1.74
C TYR A 194 11.44 -0.58 -1.81
N SER A 195 12.11 -0.44 -2.96
CA SER A 195 13.45 -0.89 -3.37
C SER A 195 14.04 -2.11 -2.63
N PRO A 196 13.68 -3.34 -3.02
CA PRO A 196 12.70 -3.66 -4.05
C PRO A 196 11.26 -3.63 -3.51
N MET A 197 10.32 -3.16 -4.34
CA MET A 197 8.90 -3.46 -4.14
C MET A 197 8.70 -4.97 -4.14
N LYS A 198 7.93 -5.48 -3.18
CA LYS A 198 7.62 -6.90 -3.06
C LYS A 198 6.15 -7.12 -2.74
N LEU A 199 5.62 -8.23 -3.23
CA LEU A 199 4.33 -8.77 -2.84
C LEU A 199 4.54 -10.21 -2.39
N TYR A 200 4.44 -10.45 -1.09
CA TYR A 200 4.52 -11.79 -0.53
C TYR A 200 3.13 -12.39 -0.40
N GLU A 201 3.02 -13.69 -0.66
CA GLU A 201 1.85 -14.49 -0.30
C GLU A 201 2.25 -15.52 0.76
N ILE A 202 1.58 -15.46 1.91
CA ILE A 202 1.79 -16.36 3.04
C ILE A 202 0.56 -17.25 3.17
N ARG A 203 0.74 -18.56 3.00
CA ARG A 203 -0.32 -19.56 3.12
C ARG A 203 -0.29 -20.26 4.47
N GLY A 204 -1.46 -20.68 4.94
CA GLY A 204 -1.57 -21.52 6.13
C GLY A 204 -1.40 -20.75 7.45
N LEU A 205 -1.60 -19.43 7.44
CA LEU A 205 -1.45 -18.58 8.62
C LEU A 205 -2.45 -18.99 9.72
N LYS A 206 -3.74 -19.05 9.40
CA LYS A 206 -4.78 -19.43 10.38
C LYS A 206 -4.59 -20.85 10.85
N SER A 207 -4.25 -21.78 9.95
CA SER A 207 -3.92 -23.16 10.34
C SER A 207 -2.77 -23.21 11.35
N SER A 208 -1.71 -22.45 11.09
CA SER A 208 -0.51 -22.43 11.93
C SER A 208 -0.77 -21.84 13.32
N ILE A 209 -1.59 -20.80 13.42
CA ILE A 209 -2.00 -20.19 14.70
C ILE A 209 -2.84 -21.17 15.53
N LYS A 210 -3.64 -22.02 14.88
CA LYS A 210 -4.43 -23.09 15.52
C LYS A 210 -3.60 -24.32 15.91
N GLY A 211 -2.28 -24.30 15.68
CA GLY A 211 -1.34 -25.36 16.06
C GLY A 211 -1.00 -26.36 14.95
N ASN A 212 -1.62 -26.24 13.78
CA ASN A 212 -1.32 -27.06 12.61
C ASN A 212 -0.30 -26.32 11.73
N PHE A 213 0.96 -26.34 12.16
CA PHE A 213 2.02 -25.57 11.51
C PHE A 213 2.29 -26.05 10.08
N GLY A 214 2.23 -25.12 9.14
CA GLY A 214 2.39 -25.39 7.70
C GLY A 214 2.42 -24.10 6.90
N LEU A 215 3.31 -23.17 7.27
CA LEU A 215 3.48 -21.90 6.55
C LEU A 215 4.26 -22.10 5.25
N GLU A 216 3.73 -21.56 4.17
CA GLU A 216 4.42 -21.40 2.88
C GLU A 216 4.49 -19.91 2.57
N ILE A 217 5.65 -19.43 2.14
CA ILE A 217 5.87 -18.03 1.75
C ILE A 217 6.30 -18.03 0.30
N LEU A 218 5.54 -17.31 -0.54
CA LEU A 218 5.81 -17.12 -1.96
C LEU A 218 6.14 -15.64 -2.20
N ASP A 219 7.16 -15.38 -3.01
CA ASP A 219 7.53 -14.04 -3.47
C ASP A 219 7.02 -13.86 -4.91
N HIS A 220 6.02 -13.01 -5.11
CA HIS A 220 5.42 -12.72 -6.41
C HIS A 220 6.14 -11.60 -7.15
N GLU A 221 7.47 -11.68 -7.21
CA GLU A 221 8.32 -10.72 -7.93
C GLU A 221 7.96 -10.62 -9.42
N ASP A 222 7.53 -11.73 -10.01
CA ASP A 222 7.03 -11.77 -11.38
C ASP A 222 5.74 -10.97 -11.57
N TRP A 223 4.81 -11.00 -10.61
CA TRP A 223 3.59 -10.20 -10.66
C TRP A 223 3.91 -8.70 -10.56
N ILE A 224 4.82 -8.33 -9.65
CA ILE A 224 5.30 -6.95 -9.54
C ILE A 224 5.92 -6.50 -10.86
N ARG A 225 6.86 -7.28 -11.41
CA ARG A 225 7.57 -6.94 -12.65
C ARG A 225 6.64 -6.81 -13.86
N ASP A 226 5.67 -7.72 -13.99
CA ASP A 226 4.91 -7.87 -15.23
C ASP A 226 3.57 -7.12 -15.21
N SER A 227 3.01 -6.84 -14.03
CA SER A 227 1.65 -6.28 -13.88
C SER A 227 1.56 -5.02 -13.02
N VAL A 228 2.57 -4.70 -12.20
CA VAL A 228 2.57 -3.51 -11.35
C VAL A 228 3.38 -2.40 -12.00
N PHE A 229 2.77 -1.23 -12.12
CA PHE A 229 3.33 -0.05 -12.77
C PHE A 229 3.11 1.16 -11.86
N ALA A 230 3.79 1.08 -10.72
CA ALA A 230 3.85 2.07 -9.66
C ALA A 230 5.30 2.16 -9.13
N THR A 231 5.58 3.16 -8.32
CA THR A 231 6.90 3.35 -7.69
C THR A 231 6.95 2.80 -6.27
N ASP A 232 5.77 2.68 -5.64
CA ASP A 232 5.51 2.18 -4.30
C ASP A 232 4.27 1.27 -4.25
N LEU A 233 4.06 0.63 -3.10
CA LEU A 233 2.81 -0.03 -2.73
C LEU A 233 2.46 0.29 -1.27
N SER A 234 1.40 1.05 -1.05
CA SER A 234 0.95 1.48 0.28
C SER A 234 -0.20 0.63 0.86
N SER A 235 -0.97 -0.08 0.02
CA SER A 235 -2.06 -0.92 0.52
C SER A 235 -2.41 -2.09 -0.40
N VAL A 236 -2.96 -3.16 0.20
CA VAL A 236 -3.40 -4.37 -0.50
C VAL A 236 -4.77 -4.78 0.01
N HIS A 237 -5.70 -5.04 -0.89
CA HIS A 237 -6.99 -5.64 -0.58
C HIS A 237 -7.21 -6.88 -1.46
N PHE A 238 -7.73 -7.96 -0.88
CA PHE A 238 -8.20 -9.11 -1.64
C PHE A 238 -9.73 -9.13 -1.59
N ASP A 239 -10.37 -9.02 -2.77
CA ASP A 239 -11.82 -9.09 -2.88
C ASP A 239 -12.25 -10.54 -3.08
N GLU A 240 -12.96 -11.10 -2.11
CA GLU A 240 -13.38 -12.50 -2.13
C GLU A 240 -14.49 -12.79 -3.15
N ARG A 241 -15.23 -11.76 -3.60
CA ARG A 241 -16.34 -11.92 -4.54
C ARG A 241 -15.82 -12.16 -5.95
N THR A 242 -14.74 -11.49 -6.33
CA THR A 242 -14.10 -11.62 -7.65
C THR A 242 -12.86 -12.50 -7.63
N GLY A 243 -12.21 -12.66 -6.47
CA GLY A 243 -10.90 -13.31 -6.35
C GLY A 243 -9.76 -12.43 -6.88
N HIS A 244 -9.95 -11.10 -6.89
CA HIS A 244 -8.98 -10.15 -7.40
C HIS A 244 -8.22 -9.49 -6.24
N LEU A 245 -7.00 -9.03 -6.54
CA LEU A 245 -6.22 -8.15 -5.68
C LEU A 245 -6.35 -6.71 -6.17
N ALA A 246 -6.57 -5.79 -5.24
CA ALA A 246 -6.42 -4.36 -5.47
C ALA A 246 -5.17 -3.87 -4.73
N LEU A 247 -4.26 -3.25 -5.47
CA LEU A 247 -3.00 -2.70 -4.99
C LEU A 247 -3.05 -1.17 -5.08
N LEU A 248 -2.89 -0.49 -3.96
CA LEU A 248 -2.81 0.97 -3.88
C LEU A 248 -1.35 1.42 -3.95
N SER A 249 -1.11 2.51 -4.68
CA SER A 249 0.15 3.25 -4.68
C SER A 249 -0.14 4.71 -4.40
N ASP A 250 0.51 5.24 -3.36
CA ASP A 250 0.51 6.64 -2.97
C ASP A 250 1.22 7.46 -4.05
N GLU A 251 2.51 7.20 -4.28
CA GLU A 251 3.37 8.07 -5.08
C GLU A 251 2.87 8.15 -6.53
N SER A 252 2.34 7.04 -7.05
CA SER A 252 1.77 6.96 -8.40
C SER A 252 0.27 7.26 -8.47
N LYS A 253 -0.37 7.55 -7.32
CA LYS A 253 -1.79 7.92 -7.14
C LYS A 253 -2.73 7.02 -7.93
N ARG A 254 -2.69 5.71 -7.68
CA ARG A 254 -3.50 4.75 -8.45
C ARG A 254 -3.82 3.47 -7.68
N ILE A 255 -4.87 2.81 -8.13
CA ILE A 255 -5.20 1.44 -7.76
C ILE A 255 -5.00 0.55 -8.98
N MET A 256 -4.27 -0.55 -8.81
CA MET A 256 -4.06 -1.59 -9.82
C MET A 256 -4.79 -2.85 -9.38
N GLU A 257 -5.57 -3.43 -10.28
CA GLU A 257 -6.37 -4.62 -10.05
C GLU A 257 -5.73 -5.81 -10.75
N LEU A 258 -5.37 -6.85 -10.00
CA LEU A 258 -4.76 -8.06 -10.49
C LEU A 258 -5.69 -9.26 -10.26
N ASP A 259 -5.61 -10.25 -11.15
CA ASP A 259 -6.17 -11.58 -10.88
C ASP A 259 -5.40 -12.22 -9.72
N GLY A 260 -6.11 -12.65 -8.67
CA GLY A 260 -5.49 -13.11 -7.42
C GLY A 260 -4.79 -14.47 -7.49
N ASP A 261 -4.90 -15.20 -8.61
CA ASP A 261 -4.24 -16.49 -8.80
C ASP A 261 -3.09 -16.42 -9.82
N SER A 262 -3.25 -15.63 -10.87
CA SER A 262 -2.27 -15.50 -11.96
C SER A 262 -1.43 -14.23 -11.91
N GLY A 263 -1.79 -13.25 -11.07
CA GLY A 263 -1.11 -11.97 -10.98
C GLY A 263 -1.26 -11.07 -12.20
N LYS A 264 -2.10 -11.43 -13.16
CA LYS A 264 -2.30 -10.67 -14.39
C LYS A 264 -3.07 -9.39 -14.12
N LEU A 265 -2.60 -8.28 -14.67
CA LEU A 265 -3.33 -7.02 -14.64
C LEU A 265 -4.70 -7.15 -15.32
N ILE A 266 -5.74 -6.86 -14.54
CA ILE A 266 -7.12 -6.73 -15.00
C ILE A 266 -7.38 -5.29 -15.39
N GLY A 267 -6.99 -4.34 -14.54
CA GLY A 267 -7.15 -2.92 -14.84
C GLY A 267 -6.54 -2.00 -13.81
N PHE A 268 -6.70 -0.70 -14.00
CA PHE A 268 -6.24 0.30 -13.03
C PHE A 268 -7.07 1.58 -13.07
N ARG A 269 -7.04 2.36 -11.98
CA ARG A 269 -7.59 3.71 -11.91
C ARG A 269 -6.59 4.66 -11.32
N THR A 270 -6.46 5.84 -11.91
CA THR A 270 -5.76 6.97 -11.30
C THR A 270 -6.67 7.62 -10.26
N LEU A 271 -6.13 8.08 -9.14
CA LEU A 271 -6.83 8.76 -8.05
C LEU A 271 -6.63 10.28 -8.13
N ASN A 272 -6.83 10.83 -9.33
CA ASN A 272 -6.73 12.26 -9.62
C ASN A 272 -8.12 12.93 -9.59
N SER A 273 -8.19 14.24 -9.82
CA SER A 273 -9.46 14.98 -9.82
C SER A 273 -10.47 14.51 -10.87
N ASP A 274 -10.03 13.76 -11.88
CA ASP A 274 -10.94 13.23 -12.91
C ASP A 274 -11.57 11.89 -12.50
N PHE A 275 -11.09 11.29 -11.42
CA PHE A 275 -11.60 10.02 -10.93
C PHE A 275 -12.88 10.19 -10.14
N ALA A 276 -13.95 9.51 -10.58
CA ALA A 276 -15.20 9.36 -9.84
C ALA A 276 -15.84 10.68 -9.35
N GLY A 277 -15.46 11.84 -9.91
CA GLY A 277 -15.94 13.15 -9.47
C GLY A 277 -15.21 13.77 -8.27
N LEU A 278 -14.00 13.30 -7.94
CA LEU A 278 -13.16 13.89 -6.89
C LEU A 278 -12.92 15.40 -7.10
N GLY A 279 -13.01 16.18 -6.03
CA GLY A 279 -12.64 17.60 -6.10
C GLY A 279 -11.14 17.83 -6.32
N LYS A 280 -10.29 16.95 -5.74
CA LYS A 280 -8.83 16.97 -5.86
C LYS A 280 -8.29 15.55 -5.88
N ALA A 281 -7.05 15.39 -6.37
CA ALA A 281 -6.35 14.12 -6.25
C ALA A 281 -6.19 13.72 -4.76
N ILE A 282 -6.29 12.42 -4.48
CA ILE A 282 -6.00 11.90 -3.14
C ILE A 282 -4.52 12.21 -2.82
N PRO A 283 -4.21 12.89 -1.69
CA PRO A 283 -2.86 13.35 -1.39
C PRO A 283 -1.83 12.22 -1.26
N GLN A 284 -2.04 11.34 -0.29
CA GLN A 284 -1.14 10.25 0.14
C GLN A 284 -2.03 9.10 0.63
N GLY A 285 -2.35 8.14 -0.24
CA GLY A 285 -3.33 7.09 0.10
C GLY A 285 -2.63 5.95 0.82
N GLU A 286 -2.95 5.74 2.10
CA GLU A 286 -2.24 4.80 2.99
C GLU A 286 -3.09 3.61 3.45
N GLY A 287 -4.34 3.53 2.99
CA GLY A 287 -5.20 2.40 3.32
C GLY A 287 -6.38 2.30 2.40
N MET A 288 -6.72 1.08 1.99
CA MET A 288 -7.83 0.81 1.08
C MET A 288 -8.56 -0.48 1.46
N THR A 289 -9.88 -0.46 1.35
CA THR A 289 -10.68 -1.68 1.45
C THR A 289 -11.97 -1.57 0.64
N PHE A 290 -12.63 -2.70 0.41
CA PHE A 290 -13.97 -2.77 -0.15
C PHE A 290 -14.92 -3.42 0.85
N ASP A 291 -16.18 -2.98 0.85
CA ASP A 291 -17.24 -3.69 1.56
C ASP A 291 -17.92 -4.76 0.68
N ASP A 292 -18.85 -5.50 1.26
CA ASP A 292 -19.61 -6.57 0.61
C ASP A 292 -20.55 -6.08 -0.50
N GLU A 293 -20.92 -4.80 -0.47
CA GLU A 293 -21.69 -4.11 -1.52
C GLU A 293 -20.79 -3.63 -2.68
N GLY A 294 -19.47 -3.65 -2.49
CA GLY A 294 -18.49 -3.16 -3.44
C GLY A 294 -18.36 -1.64 -3.41
N ASN A 295 -18.56 -1.00 -2.25
CA ASN A 295 -18.10 0.36 -2.04
C ASN A 295 -16.60 0.34 -1.73
N LEU A 296 -15.86 1.28 -2.31
CA LEU A 296 -14.44 1.47 -2.08
C LEU A 296 -14.23 2.52 -0.99
N TYR A 297 -13.39 2.20 -0.03
CA TYR A 297 -12.97 3.09 1.04
C TYR A 297 -11.47 3.33 0.93
N ILE A 298 -11.06 4.59 1.08
CA ILE A 298 -9.65 4.97 1.12
C ILE A 298 -9.43 5.91 2.30
N VAL A 299 -8.37 5.67 3.05
CA VAL A 299 -7.80 6.64 3.99
C VAL A 299 -6.53 7.22 3.42
N SER A 300 -6.25 8.47 3.77
CA SER A 300 -5.12 9.21 3.25
C SER A 300 -4.54 10.13 4.32
N GLU A 301 -3.22 10.24 4.36
CA GLU A 301 -2.56 11.18 5.26
C GLU A 301 -2.94 12.65 4.96
N PRO A 302 -2.98 13.50 6.00
CA PRO A 302 -2.73 13.14 7.41
C PRO A 302 -3.90 12.38 8.07
N ASN A 303 -5.14 12.61 7.62
CA ASN A 303 -6.35 12.13 8.31
C ASN A 303 -7.64 12.19 7.46
N LEU A 304 -7.54 12.00 6.15
CA LEU A 304 -8.65 12.11 5.21
C LEU A 304 -9.30 10.74 4.94
N PHE A 305 -10.63 10.74 4.82
CA PHE A 305 -11.45 9.59 4.50
C PHE A 305 -12.25 9.84 3.21
N TYR A 306 -12.28 8.82 2.37
CA TYR A 306 -13.00 8.81 1.10
C TYR A 306 -13.87 7.57 1.01
N ARG A 307 -15.08 7.74 0.47
CA ARG A 307 -15.95 6.64 0.06
C ARG A 307 -16.38 6.83 -1.38
N PHE A 308 -16.31 5.75 -2.15
CA PHE A 308 -16.81 5.67 -3.50
C PHE A 308 -17.79 4.51 -3.61
N GLY A 309 -18.85 4.70 -4.38
CA GLY A 309 -19.81 3.65 -4.66
C GLY A 309 -20.42 3.83 -6.03
N ARG A 310 -21.19 2.84 -6.47
CA ARG A 310 -21.92 2.93 -7.76
C ARG A 310 -23.05 3.93 -7.62
N GLY A 311 -23.12 4.89 -8.55
CA GLY A 311 -24.05 6.01 -8.52
C GLY A 311 -25.45 5.73 -9.04
#